data_AF-A0ABD5Q435-F1
#
_entry.id   AF-A0ABD5Q435-F1
#
_cell.length_a   1.000
_cell.length_b   1.000
_cell.length_c   1.000
_cell.angle_alpha   90.00
_cell.angle_beta   90.00
_cell.angle_gamma   90.00
#
_symmetry.space_group_name_H-M   'P 1'
#
loop_
_entity.id
_entity.type
_entity.pdbx_description
1 polymer ?
#
loop_
_entity_poly.entity_id
_entity_poly.type
_entity_poly.pdbx_seq_one_letter_code
_entity_poly.pdbx_strand_id
1 'polypeptide(L)'
;METESNLLDQEIAEILRTVIDEAPDTLLVVNPSRSAIEELINVATAYEGDLPELRMLAQSGTLKDVMEDFIVASNAADLIDAGSLSLRTTDEVPSNSLLVTDEVVIALVTADDRVGGLTSDDDEFVAEAYDSYSAQFESADEFSLRTPPLSRVRDTLGEEISPEAQQDFDEVLSSMETARGDGNGLDEVTISLLVAAKNEALLYDISKWGEDVGIASKATFSRTKTKLEDMGLIGTEKVPIDVGRPRLRLKLANDDLRNAETDQLASAAQSLLH
;
A
#
# COMPACT_ATOMS: atom_id res chain seq x y z
N MET A 1 -14.11 -9.79 -42.52
CA MET A 1 -14.37 -9.08 -41.25
C MET A 1 -13.25 -8.09 -41.10
N GLU A 2 -13.55 -6.81 -41.28
CA GLU A 2 -12.72 -5.78 -40.65
C GLU A 2 -13.11 -5.82 -39.18
N THR A 3 -12.16 -6.17 -38.32
CA THR A 3 -12.33 -6.08 -36.88
C THR A 3 -11.90 -4.66 -36.51
N GLU A 4 -12.84 -3.80 -36.13
CA GLU A 4 -12.50 -2.53 -35.49
C GLU A 4 -11.76 -2.83 -34.17
N SER A 5 -10.81 -1.97 -33.80
CA SER A 5 -10.00 -2.18 -32.61
C SER A 5 -10.84 -2.03 -31.35
N ASN A 6 -10.94 -3.08 -30.54
CA ASN A 6 -11.58 -3.08 -29.22
C ASN A 6 -10.57 -3.00 -28.06
N LEU A 7 -9.35 -2.55 -28.38
CA LEU A 7 -8.28 -2.31 -27.41
C LEU A 7 -8.44 -0.92 -26.80
N LEU A 8 -8.63 -0.84 -25.48
CA LEU A 8 -8.74 0.41 -24.74
C LEU A 8 -7.37 1.09 -24.57
N ASP A 9 -6.44 0.39 -23.91
CA ASP A 9 -5.04 0.83 -23.72
C ASP A 9 -4.11 -0.40 -23.55
N GLN A 10 -2.81 -0.16 -23.39
CA GLN A 10 -1.73 -1.14 -23.20
C GLN A 10 -1.11 -1.12 -21.79
N GLU A 11 -1.52 -0.19 -20.93
CA GLU A 11 -1.08 -0.08 -19.53
C GLU A 11 -2.27 -0.17 -18.57
N ILE A 12 -2.15 -0.96 -17.50
CA ILE A 12 -3.24 -1.16 -16.51
C ILE A 12 -3.67 0.17 -15.90
N ALA A 13 -2.72 1.04 -15.55
CA ALA A 13 -3.02 2.30 -14.90
C ALA A 13 -3.86 3.23 -15.79
N GLU A 14 -3.58 3.29 -17.09
CA GLU A 14 -4.36 4.09 -18.05
C GLU A 14 -5.75 3.50 -18.31
N ILE A 15 -5.87 2.16 -18.38
CA ILE A 15 -7.17 1.48 -18.44
C ILE A 15 -8.02 1.84 -17.22
N LEU A 16 -7.45 1.75 -16.01
CA LEU A 16 -8.15 2.05 -14.77
C LEU A 16 -8.58 3.51 -14.69
N ARG A 17 -7.68 4.45 -15.03
CA ARG A 17 -8.01 5.89 -15.06
C ARG A 17 -9.16 6.16 -16.02
N THR A 18 -9.10 5.59 -17.23
CA THR A 18 -10.15 5.76 -18.23
C THR A 18 -11.52 5.35 -17.69
N VAL A 19 -11.60 4.17 -17.04
CA VAL A 19 -12.86 3.67 -16.46
C VAL A 19 -13.32 4.51 -15.26
N ILE A 20 -12.40 4.98 -14.42
CA ILE A 20 -12.72 5.83 -13.27
C ILE A 20 -13.20 7.22 -13.73
N ASP A 21 -12.59 7.78 -14.78
CA ASP A 21 -12.93 9.08 -15.36
C ASP A 21 -14.32 9.10 -16.02
N GLU A 22 -14.84 7.94 -16.44
CA GLU A 22 -16.23 7.77 -16.87
C GLU A 22 -17.23 7.92 -15.71
N ALA A 23 -16.73 7.96 -14.47
CA ALA A 23 -17.48 8.17 -13.23
C ALA A 23 -18.67 7.20 -13.05
N PRO A 24 -18.45 5.88 -13.11
CA PRO A 24 -19.48 4.90 -12.79
C PRO A 24 -19.89 5.00 -11.31
N ASP A 25 -21.07 4.52 -10.95
CA ASP A 25 -21.45 4.41 -9.53
C ASP A 25 -20.59 3.35 -8.82
N THR A 26 -20.24 2.27 -9.52
CA THR A 26 -19.51 1.12 -8.97
C THR A 26 -18.58 0.52 -10.02
N LEU A 27 -17.37 0.16 -9.60
CA LEU A 27 -16.41 -0.57 -10.41
C LEU A 27 -16.07 -1.91 -9.72
N LEU A 28 -16.51 -3.00 -10.34
CA LEU A 28 -16.16 -4.36 -9.92
C LEU A 28 -14.83 -4.77 -10.54
N VAL A 29 -13.88 -5.17 -9.70
CA VAL A 29 -12.57 -5.69 -10.11
C VAL A 29 -12.49 -7.16 -9.75
N VAL A 30 -12.56 -8.02 -10.77
CA VAL A 30 -12.74 -9.47 -10.61
C VAL A 30 -11.46 -10.21 -10.99
N ASN A 31 -11.02 -11.09 -10.09
CA ASN A 31 -9.80 -11.88 -10.21
C ASN A 31 -8.59 -11.09 -10.76
N PRO A 32 -8.25 -9.93 -10.17
CA PRO A 32 -7.09 -9.16 -10.60
C PRO A 32 -5.78 -9.92 -10.36
N SER A 33 -4.80 -9.72 -11.24
CA SER A 33 -3.42 -10.09 -10.98
C SER A 33 -2.84 -9.25 -9.83
N ARG A 34 -1.69 -9.64 -9.30
CA ARG A 34 -0.96 -8.83 -8.30
C ARG A 34 -0.72 -7.40 -8.78
N SER A 35 -0.19 -7.28 -10.00
CA SER A 35 0.05 -5.98 -10.64
C SER A 35 -1.22 -5.16 -10.80
N ALA A 36 -2.36 -5.78 -11.13
CA ALA A 36 -3.62 -5.05 -11.26
C ALA A 36 -4.17 -4.58 -9.91
N ILE A 37 -3.95 -5.33 -8.82
CA ILE A 37 -4.31 -4.89 -7.46
C ILE A 37 -3.47 -3.69 -7.05
N GLU A 38 -2.15 -3.79 -7.22
CA GLU A 38 -1.20 -2.71 -6.90
C GLU A 38 -1.54 -1.44 -7.69
N GLU A 39 -1.75 -1.56 -9.00
CA GLU A 39 -2.12 -0.41 -9.85
C GLU A 39 -3.48 0.17 -9.51
N LEU A 40 -4.49 -0.64 -9.16
CA LEU A 40 -5.78 -0.12 -8.70
C LEU A 40 -5.62 0.75 -7.45
N ILE A 41 -4.88 0.26 -6.46
CA ILE A 41 -4.65 0.99 -5.22
C ILE A 41 -3.88 2.28 -5.50
N ASN A 42 -2.87 2.24 -6.37
CA ASN A 42 -2.08 3.41 -6.74
C ASN A 42 -2.92 4.46 -7.46
N VAL A 43 -3.66 4.05 -8.50
CA VAL A 43 -4.52 4.95 -9.27
C VAL A 43 -5.58 5.56 -8.37
N ALA A 44 -6.26 4.76 -7.55
CA ALA A 44 -7.29 5.25 -6.64
C ALA A 44 -6.74 6.22 -5.59
N THR A 45 -5.57 5.93 -5.02
CA THR A 45 -4.93 6.79 -4.01
C THR A 45 -4.49 8.13 -4.60
N ALA A 46 -4.01 8.13 -5.85
CA ALA A 46 -3.54 9.33 -6.53
C ALA A 46 -4.66 10.12 -7.24
N TYR A 47 -5.90 9.62 -7.22
CA TYR A 47 -7.02 10.24 -7.93
C TYR A 47 -7.51 11.48 -7.17
N GLU A 48 -7.59 12.62 -7.86
CA GLU A 48 -7.99 13.90 -7.26
C GLU A 48 -9.52 14.15 -7.30
N GLY A 49 -10.28 13.24 -7.92
CA GLY A 49 -11.74 13.34 -8.06
C GLY A 49 -12.52 12.41 -7.12
N ASP A 50 -13.85 12.36 -7.31
CA ASP A 50 -14.70 11.41 -6.60
C ASP A 50 -14.49 10.00 -7.18
N LEU A 51 -14.13 9.05 -6.33
CA LEU A 51 -13.98 7.66 -6.74
C LEU A 51 -15.35 6.95 -6.82
N PRO A 52 -15.53 6.03 -7.78
CA PRO A 52 -16.62 5.07 -7.73
C PRO A 52 -16.48 4.15 -6.51
N GLU A 53 -17.54 3.41 -6.16
CA GLU A 53 -17.40 2.32 -5.20
C GLU A 53 -16.55 1.19 -5.83
N LEU A 54 -15.32 1.02 -5.35
CA LEU A 54 -14.40 -0.02 -5.82
C LEU A 54 -14.70 -1.32 -5.08
N ARG A 55 -15.18 -2.33 -5.80
CA ARG A 55 -15.50 -3.65 -5.26
C ARG A 55 -14.58 -4.71 -5.84
N MET A 56 -13.65 -5.21 -5.03
CA MET A 56 -12.67 -6.21 -5.49
C MET A 56 -13.04 -7.62 -5.04
N LEU A 57 -13.19 -8.52 -6.01
CA LEU A 57 -13.33 -9.95 -5.76
C LEU A 57 -12.07 -10.68 -6.22
N ALA A 58 -11.24 -11.14 -5.28
CA ALA A 58 -9.93 -11.71 -5.58
C ALA A 58 -9.66 -13.01 -4.80
N GLN A 59 -8.58 -13.71 -5.17
CA GLN A 59 -8.13 -14.87 -4.41
C GLN A 59 -7.52 -14.45 -3.07
N SER A 60 -7.81 -15.20 -2.00
CA SER A 60 -7.27 -14.93 -0.66
C SER A 60 -5.74 -14.92 -0.63
N GLY A 61 -5.08 -15.83 -1.37
CA GLY A 61 -3.62 -15.88 -1.45
C GLY A 61 -3.03 -14.63 -2.13
N THR A 62 -3.59 -14.24 -3.28
CA THR A 62 -3.15 -13.05 -4.01
C THR A 62 -3.30 -11.78 -3.16
N LEU A 63 -4.44 -11.59 -2.50
CA LEU A 63 -4.65 -10.45 -1.61
C LEU A 63 -3.67 -10.45 -0.44
N LYS A 64 -3.46 -11.60 0.22
CA LYS A 64 -2.49 -11.69 1.32
C LYS A 64 -1.10 -11.26 0.88
N ASP A 65 -0.64 -11.77 -0.25
CA ASP A 65 0.73 -11.54 -0.68
C ASP A 65 0.95 -10.11 -1.18
N VAL A 66 -0.04 -9.48 -1.84
CA VAL A 66 0.04 -8.05 -2.23
C VAL A 66 0.00 -7.14 -1.00
N MET A 67 -0.82 -7.50 -0.01
CA MET A 67 -0.97 -6.72 1.22
C MET A 67 0.16 -6.96 2.24
N GLU A 68 1.19 -7.74 1.88
CA GLU A 68 2.45 -7.77 2.64
C GLU A 68 3.27 -6.49 2.44
N ASP A 69 3.09 -5.79 1.30
CA ASP A 69 3.70 -4.48 1.09
C ASP A 69 2.97 -3.42 1.92
N PHE A 70 3.70 -2.78 2.83
CA PHE A 70 3.12 -1.80 3.76
C PHE A 70 2.49 -0.61 3.04
N ILE A 71 3.09 -0.11 1.96
CA ILE A 71 2.60 1.07 1.24
C ILE A 71 1.26 0.71 0.59
N VAL A 72 1.22 -0.41 -0.13
CA VAL A 72 0.02 -0.90 -0.80
C VAL A 72 -1.08 -1.19 0.24
N ALA A 73 -0.75 -1.88 1.33
CA ALA A 73 -1.73 -2.24 2.36
C ALA A 73 -2.26 -1.03 3.13
N SER A 74 -1.43 -0.04 3.44
CA SER A 74 -1.86 1.16 4.19
C SER A 74 -2.70 2.11 3.32
N ASN A 75 -2.36 2.23 2.03
CA ASN A 75 -3.18 2.97 1.07
C ASN A 75 -4.53 2.27 0.83
N ALA A 76 -4.55 0.95 0.69
CA ALA A 76 -5.80 0.20 0.63
C ALA A 76 -6.64 0.38 1.90
N ALA A 77 -6.00 0.42 3.08
CA ALA A 77 -6.69 0.69 4.34
C ALA A 77 -7.28 2.11 4.39
N ASP A 78 -6.60 3.13 3.85
CA ASP A 78 -7.19 4.48 3.69
C ASP A 78 -8.42 4.45 2.79
N LEU A 79 -8.36 3.77 1.64
CA LEU A 79 -9.49 3.65 0.72
C LEU A 79 -10.68 2.92 1.34
N ILE A 80 -10.43 1.90 2.18
CA ILE A 80 -11.47 1.19 2.94
C ILE A 80 -12.08 2.08 4.02
N ASP A 81 -11.26 2.82 4.78
CA ASP A 81 -11.74 3.72 5.83
C ASP A 81 -12.57 4.88 5.25
N ALA A 82 -12.19 5.37 4.06
CA ALA A 82 -12.96 6.33 3.28
C ALA A 82 -14.27 5.75 2.70
N GLY A 83 -14.45 4.42 2.71
CA GLY A 83 -15.60 3.73 2.13
C GLY A 83 -15.55 3.60 0.61
N SER A 84 -14.44 3.94 -0.03
CA SER A 84 -14.26 3.87 -1.48
C SER A 84 -13.86 2.48 -1.97
N LEU A 85 -13.29 1.63 -1.11
CA LEU A 85 -12.83 0.29 -1.45
C LEU A 85 -13.44 -0.77 -0.55
N SER A 86 -13.89 -1.88 -1.14
CA SER A 86 -14.31 -3.10 -0.45
C SER A 86 -13.61 -4.32 -1.02
N LEU A 87 -12.99 -5.12 -0.16
CA LEU A 87 -12.24 -6.31 -0.54
C LEU A 87 -12.97 -7.58 -0.12
N ARG A 88 -13.18 -8.51 -1.06
CA ARG A 88 -13.77 -9.82 -0.78
C ARG A 88 -13.01 -10.95 -1.46
N THR A 89 -13.08 -12.14 -0.86
CA THR A 89 -12.37 -13.32 -1.34
C THR A 89 -13.28 -14.37 -1.93
N THR A 90 -12.83 -14.97 -3.03
CA THR A 90 -13.45 -16.15 -3.62
C THR A 90 -12.45 -17.30 -3.75
N ASP A 91 -12.93 -18.52 -3.48
CA ASP A 91 -12.21 -19.76 -3.78
C ASP A 91 -12.47 -20.22 -5.23
N GLU A 92 -13.61 -19.81 -5.80
CA GLU A 92 -13.94 -20.04 -7.21
C GLU A 92 -13.43 -18.87 -8.04
N VAL A 93 -12.35 -19.12 -8.77
CA VAL A 93 -11.63 -18.09 -9.51
C VAL A 93 -12.18 -18.00 -10.94
N PRO A 94 -12.79 -16.88 -11.34
CA PRO A 94 -13.13 -16.62 -12.73
C PRO A 94 -11.89 -16.73 -13.61
N SER A 95 -12.00 -17.30 -14.81
CA SER A 95 -10.82 -17.54 -15.65
C SER A 95 -10.12 -16.27 -16.13
N ASN A 96 -10.84 -15.14 -16.17
CA ASN A 96 -10.35 -13.87 -16.68
C ASN A 96 -10.23 -12.85 -15.53
N SER A 97 -9.29 -11.93 -15.68
CA SER A 97 -9.28 -10.69 -14.90
C SER A 97 -10.18 -9.67 -15.60
N LEU A 98 -11.16 -9.14 -14.87
CA LEU A 98 -12.18 -8.26 -15.43
C LEU A 98 -12.32 -6.96 -14.63
N LEU A 99 -12.61 -5.88 -15.35
CA LEU A 99 -13.21 -4.66 -14.83
C LEU A 99 -14.65 -4.62 -15.34
N VAL A 100 -15.62 -4.41 -14.44
CA VAL A 100 -17.04 -4.46 -14.79
C VAL A 100 -17.75 -3.25 -14.17
N THR A 101 -18.40 -2.47 -15.02
CA THR A 101 -19.37 -1.44 -14.64
C THR A 101 -20.75 -1.83 -15.18
N ASP A 102 -21.75 -0.99 -14.97
CA ASP A 102 -23.08 -1.15 -15.58
C ASP A 102 -23.12 -0.74 -17.06
N GLU A 103 -22.04 -0.17 -17.59
CA GLU A 103 -21.92 0.26 -19.00
C GLU A 103 -20.89 -0.54 -19.81
N VAL A 104 -19.84 -1.07 -19.18
CA VAL A 104 -18.76 -1.76 -19.89
C VAL A 104 -18.19 -2.95 -19.13
N VAL A 105 -17.84 -4.00 -19.88
CA VAL A 105 -17.00 -5.11 -19.40
C VAL A 105 -15.65 -5.04 -20.10
N ILE A 106 -14.58 -5.04 -19.32
CA ILE A 106 -13.20 -5.02 -19.82
C ILE A 106 -12.46 -6.25 -19.33
N ALA A 107 -11.97 -7.07 -20.26
CA ALA A 107 -11.05 -8.16 -19.95
C ALA A 107 -9.60 -7.68 -20.02
N LEU A 108 -8.86 -7.85 -18.93
CA LEU A 108 -7.43 -7.55 -18.88
C LEU A 108 -6.65 -8.74 -19.42
N VAL A 109 -5.93 -8.53 -20.53
CA VAL A 109 -5.14 -9.56 -21.22
C VAL A 109 -3.66 -9.19 -21.15
N THR A 110 -2.89 -9.95 -20.38
CA THR A 110 -1.43 -9.77 -20.26
C THR A 110 -0.69 -10.52 -21.37
N ALA A 111 0.24 -9.84 -22.04
CA ALA A 111 1.16 -10.42 -23.02
C ALA A 111 2.57 -9.84 -22.79
N ASP A 112 3.48 -10.66 -22.28
CA ASP A 112 4.80 -10.24 -21.78
C ASP A 112 4.65 -9.06 -20.80
N ASP A 113 5.28 -7.92 -21.10
CA ASP A 113 5.27 -6.72 -20.25
C ASP A 113 4.11 -5.76 -20.57
N ARG A 114 3.13 -6.17 -21.39
CA ARG A 114 1.98 -5.32 -21.79
C ARG A 114 0.67 -5.90 -21.32
N VAL A 115 -0.30 -5.02 -21.06
CA VAL A 115 -1.66 -5.43 -20.70
C VAL A 115 -2.65 -4.73 -21.59
N GLY A 116 -3.37 -5.49 -22.42
CA GLY A 116 -4.45 -4.96 -23.24
C GLY A 116 -5.79 -5.06 -22.54
N GLY A 117 -6.56 -3.97 -22.53
CA GLY A 117 -7.97 -3.99 -22.13
C GLY A 117 -8.86 -4.29 -23.33
N LEU A 118 -9.52 -5.46 -23.35
CA LEU A 118 -10.51 -5.81 -24.37
C LEU A 118 -11.90 -5.46 -23.87
N THR A 119 -12.57 -4.54 -24.56
CA THR A 119 -13.87 -4.00 -24.11
C THR A 119 -15.06 -4.65 -24.81
N SER A 120 -16.20 -4.64 -24.11
CA SER A 120 -17.53 -4.95 -24.62
C SER A 120 -18.54 -4.03 -23.97
N ASP A 121 -19.34 -3.35 -24.79
CA ASP A 121 -20.42 -2.41 -24.46
C ASP A 121 -21.80 -2.95 -24.90
N ASP A 122 -21.90 -4.25 -25.19
CA ASP A 122 -23.17 -4.92 -25.49
C ASP A 122 -24.08 -4.95 -24.26
N ASP A 123 -25.14 -4.14 -24.28
CA ASP A 123 -26.06 -3.91 -23.15
C ASP A 123 -26.54 -5.20 -22.46
N GLU A 124 -26.89 -6.24 -23.23
CA GLU A 124 -27.39 -7.51 -22.68
C GLU A 124 -26.27 -8.25 -21.93
N PHE A 125 -25.10 -8.36 -22.55
CA PHE A 125 -23.94 -9.00 -21.93
C PHE A 125 -23.41 -8.23 -20.71
N VAL A 126 -23.33 -6.90 -20.78
CA VAL A 126 -22.87 -6.05 -19.68
C VAL A 126 -23.78 -6.21 -18.47
N ALA A 127 -25.10 -6.11 -18.66
CA ALA A 127 -26.07 -6.28 -17.58
C ALA A 127 -25.97 -7.68 -16.92
N GLU A 128 -25.87 -8.75 -17.73
CA GLU A 128 -25.71 -10.11 -17.20
C GLU A 128 -24.40 -10.28 -16.41
N ALA A 129 -23.29 -9.73 -16.91
CA ALA A 129 -21.99 -9.79 -16.25
C ALA A 129 -21.99 -9.01 -14.93
N TYR A 130 -22.51 -7.78 -14.95
CA TYR A 130 -22.59 -6.91 -13.78
C TYR A 130 -23.44 -7.54 -12.67
N ASP A 131 -24.63 -8.05 -12.99
CA ASP A 131 -25.52 -8.71 -12.04
C ASP A 131 -24.86 -9.97 -11.43
N SER A 132 -24.21 -10.77 -12.28
CA SER A 132 -23.55 -12.01 -11.86
C SER A 132 -22.41 -11.74 -10.89
N TYR A 133 -21.51 -10.80 -11.21
CA TYR A 133 -20.36 -10.50 -10.35
C TYR A 133 -20.76 -9.69 -9.12
N SER A 134 -21.78 -8.85 -9.19
CA SER A 134 -22.38 -8.21 -8.02
C SER A 134 -22.90 -9.25 -7.03
N ALA A 135 -23.66 -10.24 -7.49
CA ALA A 135 -24.19 -11.30 -6.63
C ALA A 135 -23.08 -12.17 -6.01
N GLN A 136 -22.02 -12.48 -6.78
CA GLN A 136 -20.85 -13.18 -6.27
C GLN A 136 -20.11 -12.36 -5.21
N PHE A 137 -19.91 -11.07 -5.46
CA PHE A 137 -19.31 -10.17 -4.49
C PHE A 137 -20.11 -10.13 -3.20
N GLU A 138 -21.43 -9.91 -3.26
CA GLU A 138 -22.28 -9.83 -2.05
C GLU A 138 -22.32 -11.12 -1.23
N SER A 139 -22.12 -12.28 -1.86
CA SER A 139 -22.07 -13.59 -1.18
C SER A 139 -20.68 -14.01 -0.71
N ALA A 140 -19.62 -13.33 -1.17
CA ALA A 140 -18.24 -13.64 -0.83
C ALA A 140 -17.84 -13.16 0.58
N ASP A 141 -16.84 -13.81 1.15
CA ASP A 141 -16.28 -13.46 2.46
C ASP A 141 -15.48 -12.15 2.41
N GLU A 142 -15.64 -11.31 3.43
CA GLU A 142 -14.90 -10.06 3.57
C GLU A 142 -13.42 -10.30 3.88
N PHE A 143 -12.55 -9.54 3.22
CA PHE A 143 -11.12 -9.53 3.47
C PHE A 143 -10.72 -8.35 4.36
N SER A 144 -10.41 -8.63 5.63
CA SER A 144 -9.99 -7.59 6.59
C SER A 144 -8.49 -7.34 6.54
N LEU A 145 -8.09 -6.07 6.43
CA LEU A 145 -6.69 -5.64 6.61
C LEU A 145 -6.34 -5.52 8.09
N ARG A 146 -5.10 -5.90 8.44
CA ARG A 146 -4.52 -5.65 9.77
C ARG A 146 -3.67 -4.39 9.80
N THR A 147 -3.18 -3.97 8.64
CA THR A 147 -2.37 -2.78 8.45
C THR A 147 -3.23 -1.54 8.70
N PRO A 148 -2.75 -0.57 9.50
CA PRO A 148 -3.48 0.67 9.73
C PRO A 148 -3.52 1.56 8.46
N PRO A 149 -4.52 2.44 8.33
CA PRO A 149 -4.55 3.45 7.27
C PRO A 149 -3.32 4.36 7.30
N LEU A 150 -2.77 4.70 6.13
CA LEU A 150 -1.55 5.51 6.03
C LEU A 150 -1.77 6.92 6.61
N SER A 151 -2.93 7.53 6.34
CA SER A 151 -3.34 8.81 6.93
C SER A 151 -3.21 8.81 8.47
N ARG A 152 -3.73 7.75 9.11
CA ARG A 152 -3.64 7.58 10.58
C ARG A 152 -2.19 7.43 11.05
N VAL A 153 -1.36 6.69 10.33
CA VAL A 153 0.06 6.54 10.65
C VAL A 153 0.74 7.91 10.62
N ARG A 154 0.52 8.69 9.56
CA ARG A 154 1.10 10.04 9.38
C ARG A 154 0.68 11.01 10.48
N ASP A 155 -0.63 11.13 10.70
CA ASP A 155 -1.18 12.08 11.66
C ASP A 155 -0.70 11.78 13.08
N THR A 156 -0.78 10.51 13.50
CA THR A 156 -0.35 10.11 14.85
C THR A 156 1.16 10.18 15.04
N LEU A 157 1.97 9.98 13.98
CA LEU A 157 3.41 10.17 14.05
C LEU A 157 3.76 11.64 14.33
N GLY A 158 3.06 12.55 13.64
CA GLY A 158 3.19 14.00 13.87
C GLY A 158 2.79 14.43 15.28
N GLU A 159 1.69 13.88 15.79
CA GLU A 159 1.14 14.21 17.10
C GLU A 159 1.92 13.59 18.27
N GLU A 160 2.33 12.32 18.18
CA GLU A 160 2.96 11.59 19.30
C GLU A 160 4.48 11.63 19.30
N ILE A 161 5.13 11.80 18.13
CA ILE A 161 6.58 11.83 18.02
C ILE A 161 7.06 13.26 17.74
N SER A 162 6.83 13.77 16.52
CA SER A 162 7.06 15.17 16.16
C SER A 162 6.58 15.46 14.74
N PRO A 163 6.24 16.73 14.42
CA PRO A 163 5.96 17.15 13.04
C PRO A 163 7.10 16.86 12.08
N GLU A 164 8.36 16.99 12.53
CA GLU A 164 9.54 16.67 11.72
C GLU A 164 9.63 15.17 11.41
N ALA A 165 9.22 14.29 12.34
CA ALA A 165 9.18 12.85 12.11
C ALA A 165 8.11 12.48 11.08
N GLN A 166 6.95 13.15 11.11
CA GLN A 166 5.93 12.99 10.07
C GLN A 166 6.46 13.40 8.69
N GLN A 167 7.04 14.59 8.59
CA GLN A 167 7.62 15.07 7.33
C GLN A 167 8.71 14.12 6.82
N ASP A 168 9.58 13.66 7.72
CA ASP A 168 10.66 12.75 7.34
C ASP A 168 10.12 11.39 6.85
N PHE A 169 9.05 10.90 7.47
CA PHE A 169 8.38 9.69 7.04
C PHE A 169 7.75 9.84 5.65
N ASP A 170 7.11 10.97 5.38
CA ASP A 170 6.48 11.27 4.08
C ASP A 170 7.52 11.37 2.96
N GLU A 171 8.66 12.02 3.22
CA GLU A 171 9.77 12.11 2.27
C GLU A 171 10.39 10.74 1.97
N VAL A 172 10.55 9.88 2.98
CA VAL A 172 11.02 8.50 2.80
C VAL A 172 10.02 7.66 2.00
N LEU A 173 8.72 7.79 2.28
CA LEU A 173 7.70 7.02 1.58
C LEU A 173 7.61 7.41 0.11
N SER A 174 7.63 8.72 -0.18
CA SER A 174 7.56 9.26 -1.54
C SER A 174 8.72 8.76 -2.42
N SER A 175 9.91 8.61 -1.84
CA SER A 175 11.06 8.07 -2.57
C SER A 175 10.94 6.58 -2.85
N MET A 176 10.35 5.81 -1.92
CA MET A 176 10.09 4.39 -2.11
C MET A 176 9.02 4.12 -3.16
N GLU A 177 7.96 4.94 -3.22
CA GLU A 177 6.93 4.83 -4.26
C GLU A 177 7.51 5.05 -5.66
N THR A 178 8.46 5.96 -5.79
CA THR A 178 9.15 6.25 -7.06
C THR A 178 10.14 5.16 -7.46
N ALA A 179 10.68 4.40 -6.49
CA ALA A 179 11.68 3.36 -6.70
C ALA A 179 11.10 1.96 -6.97
N ARG A 180 9.77 1.82 -7.10
CA ARG A 180 9.08 0.52 -7.26
C ARG A 180 9.63 -0.28 -8.45
N GLY A 181 10.35 -1.36 -8.14
CA GLY A 181 10.82 -2.33 -9.13
C GLY A 181 10.98 -3.77 -8.62
N ASP A 182 10.97 -4.03 -7.32
CA ASP A 182 11.45 -5.33 -6.83
C ASP A 182 10.89 -5.82 -5.48
N GLY A 183 9.85 -5.19 -4.92
CA GLY A 183 9.12 -5.71 -3.75
C GLY A 183 10.00 -5.94 -2.50
N ASN A 184 11.18 -5.32 -2.47
CA ASN A 184 12.20 -5.48 -1.43
C ASN A 184 12.36 -4.19 -0.61
N GLY A 185 11.24 -3.48 -0.44
CA GLY A 185 11.12 -2.28 0.38
C GLY A 185 11.59 -2.50 1.81
N LEU A 186 12.03 -1.44 2.49
CA LEU A 186 12.18 -1.51 3.94
C LEU A 186 10.82 -1.75 4.57
N ASP A 187 10.77 -2.65 5.56
CA ASP A 187 9.57 -2.83 6.35
C ASP A 187 9.24 -1.56 7.16
N GLU A 188 7.98 -1.38 7.49
CA GLU A 188 7.41 -0.23 8.17
C GLU A 188 8.05 0.05 9.53
N VAL A 189 8.48 -1.01 10.24
CA VAL A 189 9.17 -0.89 11.53
C VAL A 189 10.58 -0.35 11.31
N THR A 190 11.27 -0.80 10.26
CA THR A 190 12.58 -0.29 9.87
C THR A 190 12.50 1.18 9.48
N ILE A 191 11.54 1.58 8.65
CA ILE A 191 11.33 2.99 8.28
C ILE A 191 11.07 3.84 9.53
N SER A 192 10.14 3.40 10.39
CA SER A 192 9.78 4.10 11.63
C SER A 192 11.00 4.30 12.55
N LEU A 193 11.87 3.30 12.67
CA LEU A 193 13.07 3.38 13.49
C LEU A 193 14.14 4.29 12.90
N LEU A 194 14.30 4.33 11.56
CA LEU A 194 15.23 5.23 10.89
C LEU A 194 14.79 6.69 11.02
N VAL A 195 13.51 6.97 10.77
CA VAL A 195 12.91 8.30 10.97
C VAL A 195 13.04 8.73 12.43
N ALA A 196 12.72 7.85 13.39
CA ALA A 196 12.89 8.13 14.81
C ALA A 196 14.37 8.38 15.20
N ALA A 197 15.31 7.67 14.59
CA ALA A 197 16.74 7.84 14.82
C ALA A 197 17.27 9.16 14.23
N LYS A 198 16.75 9.58 13.07
CA LYS A 198 17.05 10.89 12.47
C LYS A 198 16.55 12.04 13.35
N ASN A 199 15.35 11.89 13.91
CA ASN A 199 14.71 12.88 14.78
C ASN A 199 15.12 12.81 16.26
N GLU A 200 16.11 12.00 16.60
CA GLU A 200 16.55 11.78 17.98
C GLU A 200 15.42 11.43 18.97
N ALA A 201 14.40 10.72 18.49
CA ALA A 201 13.23 10.33 19.29
C ALA A 201 13.59 9.23 20.31
N LEU A 202 12.79 9.13 21.38
CA LEU A 202 12.97 8.06 22.36
C LEU A 202 12.43 6.74 21.81
N LEU A 203 13.22 5.67 21.92
CA LEU A 203 12.82 4.31 21.53
C LEU A 203 11.50 3.89 22.19
N TYR A 204 11.27 4.31 23.43
CA TYR A 204 10.03 4.00 24.12
C TYR A 204 8.81 4.63 23.44
N ASP A 205 8.93 5.89 23.01
CA ASP A 205 7.81 6.64 22.42
C ASP A 205 7.47 6.03 21.06
N ILE A 206 8.46 5.85 20.17
CA ILE A 206 8.23 5.24 18.86
C ILE A 206 7.74 3.79 18.95
N SER A 207 8.25 2.98 19.89
CA SER A 207 7.78 1.60 20.06
C SER A 207 6.39 1.52 20.67
N LYS A 208 6.01 2.51 21.48
CA LYS A 208 4.66 2.61 22.04
C LYS A 208 3.69 3.06 20.96
N TRP A 209 4.02 4.14 20.25
CA TRP A 209 3.27 4.65 19.11
C TRP A 209 3.00 3.55 18.07
N GLY A 210 4.03 2.83 17.63
CA GLY A 210 3.87 1.79 16.61
C GLY A 210 2.99 0.62 17.06
N GLU A 211 2.96 0.31 18.37
CA GLU A 211 2.03 -0.69 18.91
C GLU A 211 0.61 -0.15 19.03
N ASP A 212 0.45 1.10 19.46
CA ASP A 212 -0.86 1.75 19.65
C ASP A 212 -1.57 2.01 18.30
N VAL A 213 -0.81 2.28 17.23
CA VAL A 213 -1.33 2.46 15.87
C VAL A 213 -1.55 1.12 15.14
N GLY A 214 -0.90 0.05 15.57
CA GLY A 214 -1.05 -1.29 14.98
C GLY A 214 -0.01 -1.65 13.92
N ILE A 215 1.09 -0.90 13.83
CA ILE A 215 2.23 -1.19 12.94
C ILE A 215 2.89 -2.50 13.35
N ALA A 216 3.37 -2.58 14.59
CA ALA A 216 3.97 -3.80 15.11
C ALA A 216 4.06 -3.81 16.63
N SER A 217 4.23 -5.01 17.20
CA SER A 217 4.44 -5.16 18.64
C SER A 217 5.74 -4.49 19.13
N LYS A 218 5.78 -4.08 20.40
CA LYS A 218 7.03 -3.60 21.04
C LYS A 218 8.19 -4.60 20.94
N ALA A 219 7.89 -5.90 20.92
CA ALA A 219 8.89 -6.94 20.75
C ALA A 219 9.51 -6.94 19.34
N THR A 220 8.70 -6.66 18.32
CA THR A 220 9.16 -6.48 16.93
C THR A 220 10.07 -5.28 16.82
N PHE A 221 9.64 -4.11 17.31
CA PHE A 221 10.47 -2.89 17.37
C PHE A 221 11.82 -3.15 18.04
N SER A 222 11.83 -3.85 19.18
CA SER A 222 13.07 -4.18 19.91
C SER A 222 14.02 -5.08 19.09
N ARG A 223 13.48 -6.07 18.37
CA ARG A 223 14.28 -6.97 17.50
C ARG A 223 14.83 -6.23 16.30
N THR A 224 14.00 -5.46 15.59
CA THR A 224 14.42 -4.65 14.44
C THR A 224 15.46 -3.62 14.85
N LYS A 225 15.25 -2.91 15.98
CA LYS A 225 16.23 -2.00 16.56
C LYS A 225 17.57 -2.68 16.82
N THR A 226 17.57 -3.87 17.41
CA THR A 226 18.81 -4.62 17.68
C THR A 226 19.52 -4.98 16.38
N LYS A 227 18.80 -5.45 15.36
CA LYS A 227 19.34 -5.71 14.03
C LYS A 227 20.00 -4.46 13.43
N LEU A 228 19.33 -3.31 13.47
CA LEU A 228 19.86 -2.06 12.93
C LEU A 228 21.08 -1.55 13.71
N GLU A 229 21.14 -1.75 15.04
CA GLU A 229 22.32 -1.44 15.85
C GLU A 229 23.50 -2.36 15.57
N ASP A 230 23.27 -3.67 15.44
CA ASP A 230 24.32 -4.66 15.13
C ASP A 230 24.96 -4.38 13.77
N MET A 231 24.20 -3.78 12.84
CA MET A 231 24.66 -3.33 11.54
C MET A 231 25.27 -1.93 11.54
N GLY A 232 25.27 -1.25 12.70
CA GLY A 232 25.83 0.10 12.84
C GLY A 232 25.01 1.19 12.17
N LEU A 233 23.75 0.92 11.78
CA LEU A 233 22.88 1.89 11.11
C LEU A 233 22.33 2.91 12.11
N ILE A 234 21.89 2.42 13.27
CA ILE A 234 21.41 3.26 14.38
C ILE A 234 22.21 2.97 15.65
N GLY A 235 22.10 3.87 16.62
CA GLY A 235 22.64 3.73 17.96
C GLY A 235 21.69 4.29 19.00
N THR A 236 22.03 4.10 20.27
CA THR A 236 21.24 4.62 21.39
C THR A 236 22.05 5.42 22.39
N GLU A 237 21.49 6.54 22.83
CA GLU A 237 22.01 7.38 23.90
C GLU A 237 21.12 7.27 25.15
N LYS A 238 21.72 7.14 26.34
CA LYS A 238 20.96 7.05 27.59
C LYS A 238 20.48 8.44 28.03
N VAL A 239 19.18 8.59 28.20
CA VAL A 239 18.53 9.79 28.70
C VAL A 239 18.08 9.56 30.15
N PRO A 240 18.64 10.26 31.14
CA PRO A 240 18.21 10.16 32.53
C PRO A 240 16.73 10.48 32.71
N ILE A 241 16.09 9.80 33.66
CA ILE A 241 14.71 10.09 34.10
C ILE A 241 14.67 10.11 35.63
N ASP A 242 13.66 10.78 36.19
CA ASP A 242 13.54 10.97 37.64
C ASP A 242 13.39 9.66 38.42
N VAL A 243 12.70 8.66 37.86
CA VAL A 243 12.49 7.36 38.49
C VAL A 243 12.55 6.25 37.44
N GLY A 244 13.41 5.24 37.68
CA GLY A 244 13.49 4.03 36.86
C GLY A 244 14.76 3.93 36.02
N ARG A 245 14.70 3.13 34.95
CA ARG A 245 15.83 2.96 34.02
C ARG A 245 15.86 4.12 33.02
N PRO A 246 17.04 4.65 32.69
CA PRO A 246 17.18 5.66 31.65
C PRO A 246 16.45 5.26 30.36
N ARG A 247 15.82 6.23 29.70
CA ARG A 247 15.27 6.03 28.37
C ARG A 247 16.40 5.95 27.35
N LEU A 248 16.11 5.38 26.20
CA LEU A 248 17.06 5.29 25.09
C LEU A 248 16.59 6.24 24.00
N ARG A 249 17.42 7.24 23.69
CA ARG A 249 17.27 8.11 22.53
C ARG A 249 17.91 7.42 21.34
N LEU A 250 17.19 7.31 20.24
CA LEU A 250 17.71 6.77 18.99
C LEU A 250 18.58 7.80 18.28
N LYS A 251 19.60 7.36 17.56
CA LYS A 251 20.47 8.19 16.71
C LYS A 251 20.88 7.43 15.48
N LEU A 252 21.05 8.11 14.35
CA LEU A 252 21.78 7.53 13.22
C LEU A 252 23.24 7.31 13.64
N ALA A 253 23.75 6.10 13.43
CA ALA A 253 25.12 5.72 13.78
C ALA A 253 26.04 5.65 12.56
N ASN A 254 25.47 5.38 11.38
CA ASN A 254 26.20 5.32 10.11
C ASN A 254 26.34 6.72 9.49
N ASP A 255 27.53 7.04 8.98
CA ASP A 255 27.82 8.36 8.42
C ASP A 255 27.14 8.59 7.06
N ASP A 256 26.93 7.57 6.24
CA ASP A 256 26.19 7.68 4.98
C ASP A 256 24.73 8.03 5.27
N LEU A 257 24.10 7.40 6.28
CA LEU A 257 22.74 7.75 6.71
C LEU A 257 22.63 9.16 7.29
N ARG A 258 23.67 9.64 8.01
CA ARG A 258 23.67 11.01 8.55
C ARG A 258 23.83 12.09 7.48
N ASN A 259 24.52 11.77 6.39
CA ASN A 259 24.77 12.69 5.29
C ASN A 259 23.73 12.56 4.17
N ALA A 260 22.90 11.52 4.21
CA ALA A 260 21.81 11.33 3.26
C ALA A 260 20.71 12.39 3.48
N GLU A 261 20.18 12.89 2.37
CA GLU A 261 18.91 13.59 2.39
C GLU A 261 17.80 12.61 2.81
N THR A 262 16.68 13.13 3.31
CA THR A 262 15.59 12.31 3.85
C THR A 262 15.05 11.30 2.86
N ASP A 263 14.83 11.74 1.62
CA ASP A 263 14.34 10.94 0.51
C ASP A 263 15.32 9.81 0.14
N GLN A 264 16.59 9.94 0.49
CA GLN A 264 17.63 8.93 0.26
C GLN A 264 17.79 7.96 1.44
N LEU A 265 17.16 8.22 2.59
CA LEU A 265 17.36 7.44 3.81
C LEU A 265 16.99 5.97 3.61
N ALA A 266 15.89 5.68 2.92
CA ALA A 266 15.47 4.31 2.62
C ALA A 266 16.46 3.59 1.69
N SER A 267 16.82 4.21 0.56
CA SER A 267 17.75 3.62 -0.40
C SER A 267 19.14 3.41 0.19
N ALA A 268 19.61 4.35 1.02
CA ALA A 268 20.88 4.22 1.74
C ALA A 268 20.83 3.06 2.75
N ALA A 269 19.75 2.93 3.51
CA ALA A 269 19.59 1.82 4.46
C ALA A 269 19.43 0.47 3.75
N GLN A 270 18.68 0.37 2.65
CA GLN A 270 18.58 -0.86 1.84
C GLN A 270 19.95 -1.30 1.32
N SER A 271 20.74 -0.36 0.79
CA SER A 271 22.09 -0.66 0.27
C SER A 271 23.03 -1.23 1.34
N LEU A 272 22.77 -0.94 2.61
CA LEU A 272 23.55 -1.44 3.76
C LEU A 272 22.95 -2.72 4.38
N LEU A 273 21.70 -3.05 4.04
CA LEU A 273 21.00 -4.27 4.51
C LEU A 273 21.28 -5.50 3.65
N HIS A 274 21.90 -5.31 2.48
CA HIS A 274 22.26 -6.35 1.52
C HIS A 274 23.75 -6.72 1.54
#